data_AF-A0AA39NL28-F1
#
_entry.id   AF-A0AA39NL28-F1
#
_cell.length_a   1.000
_cell.length_b   1.000
_cell.length_c   1.000
_cell.angle_alpha   90.00
_cell.angle_beta   90.00
_cell.angle_gamma   90.00
#
_symmetry.space_group_name_H-M   'P 1'
#
loop_
_entity.id
_entity.type
_entity.pdbx_description
1 polymer ?
#
loop_
_entity_poly.entity_id
_entity_poly.type
_entity_poly.pdbx_seq_one_letter_code
_entity_poly.pdbx_strand_id
1 'polypeptide(L)'
;MASDTSNNSPVNLLSLDGGGIHGASQLIILDEIMKRIQTKKHLTEVPKPCEYFHLIGGSGTGGLNAIMLGRLKMSTEDALHNYKKLATAVFSPGNRKLFYKDGKFKASTLEVEIKEIVKSSCVGYTGDELLLDPDAGKGSIGNVFVCAKTSVNVESPQQLRTYGGLPNQGPDLRIWEAGRATTATPTIFKAIMVVGLGGISSSYIDAGLGHNNPSKEVRDEAKQLFGNGCPVGVFLSIGTGHPGPNGFQQPRGMEKILIIAFQEHTSD
;
A
#
# COMPACT_ATOMS: atom_id res chain seq x y z
N MET A 1 -9.87 41.67 -9.36
CA MET A 1 -10.16 40.26 -9.02
C MET A 1 -9.23 39.42 -9.86
N ALA A 2 -8.17 38.88 -9.26
CA ALA A 2 -7.18 38.09 -9.99
C ALA A 2 -7.87 36.83 -10.53
N SER A 3 -7.75 36.61 -11.83
CA SER A 3 -8.19 35.39 -12.49
C SER A 3 -7.41 34.22 -11.90
N ASP A 4 -8.09 33.36 -11.14
CA ASP A 4 -7.62 32.02 -10.79
C ASP A 4 -7.51 31.18 -12.07
N THR A 5 -6.48 31.44 -12.88
CA THR A 5 -6.03 30.50 -13.89
C THR A 5 -5.23 29.41 -13.18
N SER A 6 -5.90 28.65 -12.31
CA SER A 6 -5.36 27.37 -11.87
C SER A 6 -5.19 26.52 -13.12
N ASN A 7 -3.97 26.11 -13.41
CA ASN A 7 -3.65 25.17 -14.48
C ASN A 7 -4.46 23.89 -14.24
N ASN A 8 -5.66 23.80 -14.83
CA ASN A 8 -6.68 22.80 -14.49
C ASN A 8 -6.42 21.49 -15.24
N SER A 9 -5.15 21.06 -15.24
CA SER A 9 -4.72 19.83 -15.87
C SER A 9 -5.36 18.63 -15.16
N PRO A 10 -5.92 17.65 -15.89
CA PRO A 10 -6.55 16.50 -15.27
C PRO A 10 -5.58 15.69 -14.42
N VAL A 11 -6.02 15.31 -13.22
CA VAL A 11 -5.25 14.44 -12.32
C VAL A 11 -5.61 12.97 -12.53
N ASN A 12 -4.60 12.11 -12.41
CA ASN A 12 -4.75 10.66 -12.47
C ASN A 12 -4.66 10.07 -11.06
N LEU A 13 -5.59 9.20 -10.71
CA LEU A 13 -5.77 8.65 -9.38
C LEU A 13 -5.64 7.13 -9.40
N LEU A 14 -4.94 6.56 -8.42
CA LEU A 14 -4.79 5.12 -8.23
C LEU A 14 -5.28 4.72 -6.83
N SER A 15 -6.17 3.72 -6.76
CA SER A 15 -6.67 3.10 -5.53
C SER A 15 -6.28 1.64 -5.47
N LEU A 16 -5.64 1.21 -4.37
CA LEU A 16 -5.18 -0.14 -4.15
C LEU A 16 -5.84 -0.75 -2.90
N ASP A 17 -6.65 -1.78 -3.13
CA ASP A 17 -7.37 -2.50 -2.07
C ASP A 17 -6.43 -3.25 -1.12
N GLY A 18 -6.89 -3.48 0.11
CA GLY A 18 -6.31 -4.49 0.99
C GLY A 18 -6.71 -5.91 0.58
N GLY A 19 -5.93 -6.92 0.97
CA GLY A 19 -6.28 -8.32 0.66
C GLY A 19 -5.29 -9.39 1.12
N GLY A 20 -4.37 -9.07 2.03
CA GLY A 20 -3.31 -9.98 2.43
C GLY A 20 -2.46 -10.38 1.22
N ILE A 21 -2.01 -11.65 1.16
CA ILE A 21 -1.09 -12.17 0.13
C ILE A 21 -1.53 -11.94 -1.32
N HIS A 22 -2.83 -11.73 -1.58
CA HIS A 22 -3.36 -11.45 -2.92
C HIS A 22 -2.97 -10.05 -3.43
N GLY A 23 -2.34 -9.20 -2.62
CA GLY A 23 -1.81 -7.90 -3.05
C GLY A 23 -0.82 -7.97 -4.22
N ALA A 24 -0.17 -9.13 -4.44
CA ALA A 24 0.68 -9.35 -5.62
C ALA A 24 -0.08 -9.23 -6.95
N SER A 25 -1.37 -9.59 -6.98
CA SER A 25 -2.20 -9.50 -8.18
C SER A 25 -2.33 -8.06 -8.68
N GLN A 26 -2.41 -7.09 -7.76
CA GLN A 26 -2.49 -5.67 -8.09
C GLN A 26 -1.24 -5.20 -8.82
N LEU A 27 -0.07 -5.62 -8.34
CA LEU A 27 1.22 -5.28 -8.93
C LEU A 27 1.37 -5.89 -10.32
N ILE A 28 0.91 -7.12 -10.53
CA ILE A 28 0.91 -7.78 -11.85
C ILE A 28 -0.01 -7.04 -12.83
N ILE A 29 -1.23 -6.69 -12.42
CA ILE A 29 -2.17 -5.92 -13.25
C ILE A 29 -1.58 -4.56 -13.61
N LEU A 30 -1.01 -3.86 -12.62
CA LEU A 30 -0.41 -2.55 -12.83
C LEU A 30 0.83 -2.64 -13.73
N ASP A 31 1.67 -3.65 -13.56
CA ASP A 31 2.85 -3.89 -14.41
C ASP A 31 2.48 -4.02 -15.89
N GLU A 32 1.45 -4.79 -16.20
CA GLU A 32 0.92 -4.93 -17.57
C GLU A 32 0.40 -3.58 -18.11
N ILE A 33 -0.25 -2.77 -17.28
CA ILE A 33 -0.69 -1.42 -17.66
C ILE A 33 0.53 -0.53 -17.98
N MET A 34 1.56 -0.54 -17.13
CA MET A 34 2.76 0.28 -17.33
C MET A 34 3.54 -0.16 -18.58
N LYS A 35 3.63 -1.46 -18.86
CA LYS A 35 4.22 -2.01 -20.10
C LYS A 35 3.44 -1.60 -21.35
N ARG A 36 2.10 -1.57 -21.29
CA ARG A 36 1.28 -1.05 -22.41
C ARG A 36 1.49 0.45 -22.62
N ILE A 37 1.69 1.22 -21.56
CA ILE A 37 2.04 2.65 -21.66
C ILE A 37 3.39 2.82 -22.35
N GLN A 38 4.40 2.04 -21.94
CA GLN A 38 5.72 2.03 -22.58
C GLN A 38 5.60 1.81 -24.09
N THR A 39 4.92 0.74 -24.50
CA THR A 39 4.74 0.40 -25.92
C THR A 39 3.99 1.49 -26.68
N LYS A 40 2.87 1.99 -26.13
CA LYS A 40 2.03 2.98 -26.82
C LYS A 40 2.68 4.36 -26.93
N LYS A 41 3.56 4.72 -26.01
CA LYS A 41 4.28 6.00 -26.01
C LYS A 41 5.70 5.89 -26.55
N HIS A 42 6.13 4.70 -26.99
CA HIS A 42 7.49 4.43 -27.47
C HIS A 42 8.58 4.84 -26.46
N LEU A 43 8.36 4.54 -25.17
CA LEU A 43 9.34 4.83 -24.12
C LEU A 43 10.44 3.77 -24.11
N THR A 44 11.66 4.17 -23.77
CA THR A 44 12.82 3.29 -23.69
C THR A 44 12.72 2.28 -22.55
N GLU A 45 12.07 2.69 -21.46
CA GLU A 45 11.89 1.88 -20.25
C GLU A 45 10.43 1.91 -19.78
N VAL A 46 10.06 0.93 -18.95
CA VAL A 46 8.74 0.89 -18.33
C VAL A 46 8.64 2.06 -17.35
N PRO A 47 7.70 3.01 -17.56
CA PRO A 47 7.58 4.14 -16.65
C PRO A 47 7.09 3.71 -15.28
N LYS A 48 7.45 4.48 -14.26
CA LYS A 48 7.05 4.22 -12.87
C LYS A 48 5.64 4.75 -12.61
N PRO A 49 4.84 4.09 -11.76
CA PRO A 49 3.50 4.58 -11.45
C PRO A 49 3.46 6.00 -10.88
N CYS A 50 4.46 6.39 -10.07
CA CYS A 50 4.57 7.74 -9.53
C CYS A 50 4.77 8.84 -10.60
N GLU A 51 5.08 8.48 -11.84
CA GLU A 51 5.23 9.42 -12.98
C GLU A 51 3.91 9.61 -13.74
N TYR A 52 2.89 8.82 -13.44
CA TYR A 52 1.60 8.82 -14.14
C TYR A 52 0.43 9.14 -13.22
N PHE A 53 0.50 8.75 -11.95
CA PHE A 53 -0.55 8.96 -10.96
C PHE A 53 -0.19 10.12 -10.03
N HIS A 54 -1.06 11.13 -9.97
CA HIS A 54 -0.91 12.29 -9.09
C HIS A 54 -1.15 11.93 -7.64
N LEU A 55 -2.04 10.97 -7.40
CA LEU A 55 -2.35 10.45 -6.08
C LEU A 55 -2.50 8.93 -6.12
N ILE A 56 -1.82 8.26 -5.19
CA ILE A 56 -1.89 6.81 -4.98
C ILE A 56 -2.36 6.57 -3.54
N GLY A 57 -3.55 6.01 -3.38
CA GLY A 57 -4.08 5.63 -2.07
C GLY A 57 -4.14 4.11 -1.92
N GLY A 58 -3.84 3.63 -0.72
CA GLY A 58 -3.90 2.20 -0.42
C GLY A 58 -4.41 1.87 0.97
N SER A 59 -5.03 0.71 1.14
CA SER A 59 -5.40 0.14 2.45
C SER A 59 -4.76 -1.23 2.65
N GLY A 60 -4.38 -1.59 3.87
CA GLY A 60 -3.78 -2.89 4.15
C GLY A 60 -2.53 -3.14 3.31
N THR A 61 -2.49 -4.29 2.63
CA THR A 61 -1.42 -4.63 1.68
C THR A 61 -1.38 -3.71 0.46
N GLY A 62 -2.51 -3.15 0.04
CA GLY A 62 -2.53 -2.10 -0.98
C GLY A 62 -1.84 -0.82 -0.53
N GLY A 63 -1.84 -0.55 0.79
CA GLY A 63 -1.06 0.53 1.40
C GLY A 63 0.45 0.31 1.29
N LEU A 64 0.93 -0.93 1.52
CA LEU A 64 2.34 -1.28 1.27
C LEU A 64 2.73 -1.08 -0.20
N ASN A 65 1.85 -1.52 -1.12
CA ASN A 65 2.06 -1.31 -2.56
C ASN A 65 2.10 0.18 -2.90
N ALA A 66 1.19 0.99 -2.34
CA ALA A 66 1.16 2.44 -2.55
C ALA A 66 2.47 3.11 -2.08
N ILE A 67 3.00 2.71 -0.91
CA ILE A 67 4.29 3.19 -0.40
C ILE A 67 5.43 2.84 -1.36
N MET A 68 5.52 1.58 -1.80
CA MET A 68 6.59 1.15 -2.72
C MET A 68 6.53 1.89 -4.07
N LEU A 69 5.35 1.96 -4.69
CA LEU A 69 5.18 2.51 -6.03
C LEU A 69 5.26 4.04 -6.06
N GLY A 70 4.87 4.71 -4.97
CA GLY A 70 4.85 6.17 -4.85
C GLY A 70 6.00 6.72 -4.02
N ARG A 71 5.97 6.52 -2.70
CA ARG A 71 6.93 7.11 -1.76
C ARG A 71 8.37 6.64 -1.99
N LEU A 72 8.55 5.37 -2.31
CA LEU A 72 9.86 4.77 -2.61
C LEU A 72 10.18 4.80 -4.11
N LYS A 73 9.26 5.33 -4.95
CA LYS A 73 9.43 5.51 -6.40
C LYS A 73 9.94 4.24 -7.10
N MET A 74 9.44 3.06 -6.69
CA MET A 74 9.83 1.76 -7.26
C MET A 74 9.11 1.50 -8.59
N SER A 75 9.75 0.70 -9.45
CA SER A 75 9.07 0.08 -10.58
C SER A 75 8.04 -0.94 -10.08
N THR A 76 7.10 -1.33 -10.95
CA THR A 76 6.15 -2.41 -10.66
C THR A 76 6.83 -3.75 -10.42
N GLU A 77 7.94 -4.02 -11.13
CA GLU A 77 8.74 -5.23 -10.98
C GLU A 77 9.47 -5.27 -9.63
N ASP A 78 10.12 -4.17 -9.24
CA ASP A 78 10.80 -4.06 -7.94
C ASP A 78 9.81 -4.16 -6.79
N ALA A 79 8.67 -3.49 -6.89
CA ALA A 79 7.61 -3.58 -5.90
C ALA A 79 7.09 -5.02 -5.77
N LEU A 80 6.91 -5.74 -6.89
CA LEU A 80 6.47 -7.14 -6.88
C LEU A 80 7.51 -8.07 -6.26
N HIS A 81 8.79 -7.87 -6.55
CA HIS A 81 9.88 -8.61 -5.95
C HIS A 81 9.89 -8.44 -4.42
N ASN A 82 9.88 -7.18 -3.96
CA ASN A 82 9.90 -6.84 -2.53
C ASN A 82 8.63 -7.34 -1.82
N TYR A 83 7.47 -7.21 -2.44
CA TYR A 83 6.21 -7.71 -1.89
C TYR A 83 6.25 -9.23 -1.69
N LYS A 84 6.74 -10.00 -2.67
CA LYS A 84 6.86 -11.47 -2.57
C LYS A 84 7.79 -11.87 -1.43
N LYS A 85 8.94 -11.20 -1.30
CA LYS A 85 9.90 -11.44 -0.22
C LYS A 85 9.26 -11.18 1.14
N LEU A 86 8.65 -10.00 1.32
CA LEU A 86 7.95 -9.62 2.54
C LEU A 86 6.83 -10.60 2.89
N ALA A 87 5.97 -10.94 1.93
CA ALA A 87 4.85 -11.85 2.16
C ALA A 87 5.35 -13.25 2.57
N THR A 88 6.42 -13.73 1.95
CA THR A 88 7.03 -15.04 2.28
C THR A 88 7.56 -15.04 3.72
N ALA A 89 8.31 -14.01 4.12
CA ALA A 89 8.83 -13.91 5.48
C ALA A 89 7.71 -13.79 6.53
N VAL A 90 6.73 -12.92 6.26
CA VAL A 90 5.65 -12.59 7.19
C VAL A 90 4.67 -13.75 7.39
N PHE A 91 4.30 -14.46 6.33
CA PHE A 91 3.36 -15.58 6.41
C PHE A 91 4.04 -16.95 6.56
N SER A 92 5.35 -16.98 6.79
CA SER A 92 6.09 -18.21 7.06
C SER A 92 5.62 -18.93 8.33
N PRO A 93 5.71 -20.27 8.40
CA PRO A 93 5.39 -21.02 9.62
C PRO A 93 6.21 -20.56 10.84
N GLY A 94 7.47 -20.16 10.64
CA GLY A 94 8.35 -19.68 11.71
C GLY A 94 7.94 -18.31 12.30
N ASN A 95 7.14 -17.53 11.57
CA ASN A 95 6.61 -16.27 12.06
C ASN A 95 5.25 -16.39 12.78
N ARG A 96 4.63 -17.57 12.76
CA ARG A 96 3.36 -17.80 13.46
C ARG A 96 3.59 -17.89 14.97
N LYS A 97 2.79 -17.17 15.76
CA LYS A 97 2.84 -17.26 17.22
C LYS A 97 2.22 -18.57 17.71
N LEU A 98 2.81 -19.18 18.72
CA LEU A 98 2.29 -20.41 19.34
C LEU A 98 0.98 -20.16 20.10
N PHE A 99 0.82 -18.94 20.64
CA PHE A 99 -0.36 -18.48 21.37
C PHE A 99 -0.97 -17.24 20.72
N TYR A 100 -2.29 -17.23 20.53
CA TYR A 100 -3.04 -16.21 19.77
C TYR A 100 -3.47 -14.98 20.60
N LYS A 101 -2.66 -14.50 21.54
CA LYS A 101 -3.08 -13.40 22.44
C LYS A 101 -3.24 -12.05 21.73
N ASP A 102 -2.28 -11.67 20.89
CA ASP A 102 -2.18 -10.36 20.22
C ASP A 102 -1.89 -10.51 18.72
N GLY A 103 -2.57 -11.47 18.08
CA GLY A 103 -2.47 -11.74 16.64
C GLY A 103 -1.78 -13.07 16.31
N LYS A 104 -1.96 -13.51 15.06
CA LYS A 104 -1.45 -14.78 14.52
C LYS A 104 0.03 -14.77 14.17
N PHE A 105 0.56 -13.62 13.73
CA PHE A 105 1.93 -13.49 13.26
C PHE A 105 2.72 -12.45 14.06
N LYS A 106 4.06 -12.57 14.12
CA LYS A 106 4.88 -11.54 14.78
C LYS A 106 4.93 -10.29 13.92
N ALA A 107 4.46 -9.20 14.51
CA ALA A 107 4.54 -7.86 13.94
C ALA A 107 5.98 -7.37 13.70
N SER A 108 6.93 -7.84 14.51
CA SER A 108 8.35 -7.49 14.40
C SER A 108 8.96 -7.91 13.07
N THR A 109 8.54 -9.06 12.51
CA THR A 109 9.00 -9.49 11.19
C THR A 109 8.52 -8.52 10.12
N LEU A 110 7.26 -8.07 10.18
CA LEU A 110 6.75 -7.09 9.23
C LEU A 110 7.49 -5.76 9.33
N GLU A 111 7.82 -5.31 10.55
CA GLU A 111 8.65 -4.11 10.76
C GLU A 111 10.03 -4.26 10.12
N VAL A 112 10.74 -5.37 10.39
CA VAL A 112 12.07 -5.63 9.84
C VAL A 112 12.03 -5.66 8.32
N GLU A 113 11.08 -6.39 7.71
CA GLU A 113 10.99 -6.47 6.25
C GLU A 113 10.69 -5.10 5.61
N ILE A 114 9.81 -4.29 6.21
CA ILE A 114 9.54 -2.94 5.67
C ILE A 114 10.78 -2.05 5.80
N LYS A 115 11.48 -2.09 6.95
CA LYS A 115 12.74 -1.33 7.13
C LYS A 115 13.79 -1.72 6.10
N GLU A 116 13.94 -3.01 5.81
CA GLU A 116 14.88 -3.49 4.79
C GLU A 116 14.50 -3.06 3.37
N ILE A 117 13.21 -3.03 3.03
CA ILE A 117 12.72 -2.48 1.76
C ILE A 117 13.08 -0.99 1.64
N VAL A 118 12.82 -0.22 2.70
CA VAL A 118 13.13 1.22 2.73
C VAL A 118 14.64 1.43 2.59
N LYS A 119 15.45 0.76 3.39
CA LYS A 119 16.92 0.84 3.33
C LYS A 119 17.49 0.53 1.95
N SER A 120 16.88 -0.43 1.25
CA SER A 120 17.32 -0.87 -0.08
C SER A 120 16.80 0.01 -1.23
N SER A 121 15.86 0.93 -0.95
CA SER A 121 15.20 1.75 -1.98
C SER A 121 16.02 2.95 -2.46
N CYS A 122 16.93 3.47 -1.62
CA CYS A 122 17.76 4.62 -1.98
C CYS A 122 19.09 4.59 -1.22
N VAL A 123 20.17 5.03 -1.87
CA VAL A 123 21.48 5.14 -1.23
C VAL A 123 21.41 6.12 -0.06
N GLY A 124 21.87 5.68 1.10
CA GLY A 124 21.87 6.48 2.34
C GLY A 124 20.62 6.33 3.19
N TYR A 125 19.60 5.59 2.74
CA TYR A 125 18.47 5.24 3.60
C TYR A 125 18.91 4.23 4.67
N THR A 126 18.34 4.38 5.85
CA THR A 126 18.61 3.64 7.09
C THR A 126 17.51 2.64 7.42
N GLY A 127 16.31 2.83 6.86
CA GLY A 127 15.09 2.11 7.19
C GLY A 127 14.13 2.92 8.07
N ASP A 128 14.58 4.02 8.66
CA ASP A 128 13.83 4.87 9.59
C ASP A 128 13.42 6.22 8.97
N GLU A 129 13.39 6.31 7.64
CA GLU A 129 13.01 7.52 6.90
C GLU A 129 11.57 7.92 7.18
N LEU A 130 11.34 9.24 7.20
CA LEU A 130 10.00 9.82 7.36
C LEU A 130 9.11 9.48 6.15
N LEU A 131 7.84 9.20 6.45
CA LEU A 131 6.78 9.06 5.46
C LEU A 131 6.61 10.35 4.66
N LEU A 132 6.65 11.50 5.36
CA LEU A 132 6.65 12.81 4.72
C LEU A 132 7.83 12.91 3.74
N ASP A 133 7.50 13.28 2.52
CA ASP A 133 8.41 13.54 1.43
C ASP A 133 8.43 15.06 1.20
N PRO A 134 9.59 15.73 1.34
CA PRO A 134 9.71 17.17 1.06
C PRO A 134 9.26 17.57 -0.35
N ASP A 135 9.30 16.64 -1.30
CA ASP A 135 8.91 16.87 -2.70
C ASP A 135 7.41 16.62 -2.94
N ALA A 136 6.64 16.17 -1.95
CA ALA A 136 5.24 15.82 -2.09
C ALA A 136 4.29 16.98 -1.70
N GLY A 137 3.20 17.14 -2.45
CA GLY A 137 2.17 18.13 -2.20
C GLY A 137 1.30 18.44 -3.42
N LYS A 138 0.53 19.52 -3.33
CA LYS A 138 -0.46 19.92 -4.34
C LYS A 138 0.12 20.08 -5.76
N GLY A 139 1.39 20.50 -5.87
CA GLY A 139 2.07 20.75 -7.14
C GLY A 139 2.85 19.56 -7.70
N SER A 140 2.86 18.42 -7.02
CA SER A 140 3.65 17.25 -7.40
C SER A 140 2.80 16.08 -7.90
N ILE A 141 3.47 15.10 -8.48
CA ILE A 141 2.92 13.81 -8.90
C ILE A 141 3.48 12.70 -8.01
N GLY A 142 2.78 11.58 -7.89
CA GLY A 142 3.20 10.46 -7.04
C GLY A 142 2.94 10.66 -5.56
N ASN A 143 2.03 11.56 -5.17
CA ASN A 143 1.62 11.72 -3.78
C ASN A 143 0.98 10.43 -3.26
N VAL A 144 1.27 10.06 -2.02
CA VAL A 144 0.76 8.82 -1.42
C VAL A 144 0.04 9.08 -0.12
N PHE A 145 -1.02 8.33 0.11
CA PHE A 145 -1.51 8.09 1.46
C PHE A 145 -1.85 6.62 1.69
N VAL A 146 -1.84 6.20 2.95
CA VAL A 146 -2.34 4.89 3.38
C VAL A 146 -3.46 5.04 4.40
N CYS A 147 -4.46 4.18 4.33
CA CYS A 147 -5.57 4.15 5.29
C CYS A 147 -5.17 3.37 6.55
N ALA A 148 -5.36 3.99 7.70
CA ALA A 148 -5.31 3.32 9.01
C ALA A 148 -6.44 3.86 9.89
N LYS A 149 -6.86 3.11 10.89
CA LYS A 149 -7.83 3.56 11.90
C LYS A 149 -7.13 3.75 13.23
N THR A 150 -7.54 4.77 13.97
CA THR A 150 -7.13 4.91 15.37
C THR A 150 -8.07 4.09 16.24
N SER A 151 -7.59 3.60 17.38
CA SER A 151 -8.45 2.88 18.33
C SER A 151 -9.56 3.76 18.91
N VAL A 152 -9.40 5.09 18.87
CA VAL A 152 -10.38 6.07 19.37
C VAL A 152 -11.43 6.46 18.32
N ASN A 153 -11.13 6.29 17.03
CA ASN A 153 -12.06 6.53 15.94
C ASN A 153 -11.95 5.40 14.91
N VAL A 154 -12.76 4.37 15.13
CA VAL A 154 -12.83 3.19 14.26
C VAL A 154 -13.85 3.34 13.13
N GLU A 155 -14.63 4.42 13.10
CA GLU A 155 -15.64 4.65 12.07
C GLU A 155 -15.03 5.26 10.80
N SER A 156 -14.07 6.18 10.96
CA SER A 156 -13.43 6.88 9.85
C SER A 156 -11.93 6.57 9.77
N PRO A 157 -11.40 6.18 8.59
CA PRO A 157 -9.97 5.97 8.42
C PRO A 157 -9.25 7.33 8.43
N GLN A 158 -8.11 7.36 9.11
CA GLN A 158 -7.11 8.40 8.96
C GLN A 158 -6.23 8.07 7.75
N GLN A 159 -6.02 9.06 6.89
CA GLN A 159 -5.04 8.99 5.81
C GLN A 159 -3.68 9.40 6.38
N LEU A 160 -2.72 8.48 6.36
CA LEU A 160 -1.33 8.73 6.71
C LEU A 160 -0.59 9.10 5.41
N ARG A 161 -0.16 10.34 5.29
CA ARG A 161 0.21 10.98 4.01
C ARG A 161 1.71 11.17 3.86
N THR A 162 2.18 11.21 2.62
CA THR A 162 3.55 11.64 2.28
C THR A 162 3.68 13.16 2.16
N TYR A 163 2.58 13.90 2.24
CA TYR A 163 2.53 15.35 2.10
C TYR A 163 1.78 15.96 3.29
N GLY A 164 2.13 17.21 3.61
CA GLY A 164 1.53 17.96 4.71
C GLY A 164 0.45 18.95 4.27
N GLY A 165 -0.03 19.74 5.24
CA GLY A 165 -0.88 20.91 4.96
C GLY A 165 -2.38 20.64 4.83
N LEU A 166 -2.84 19.40 5.04
CA LEU A 166 -4.26 19.06 5.08
C LEU A 166 -4.77 18.85 6.52
N PRO A 167 -6.08 19.05 6.78
CA PRO A 167 -6.69 18.71 8.06
C PRO A 167 -6.47 17.23 8.42
N ASN A 168 -6.51 16.92 9.72
CA ASN A 168 -6.33 15.56 10.24
C ASN A 168 -5.01 14.89 9.81
N GLN A 169 -3.91 15.65 9.80
CA GLN A 169 -2.63 15.16 9.26
C GLN A 169 -2.07 13.93 9.98
N GLY A 170 -2.37 13.80 11.27
CA GLY A 170 -1.77 12.77 12.11
C GLY A 170 -0.32 13.10 12.50
N PRO A 171 0.35 12.17 13.18
CA PRO A 171 1.73 12.35 13.63
C PRO A 171 2.73 12.22 12.47
N ASP A 172 3.94 12.74 12.69
CA ASP A 172 5.07 12.47 11.79
C ASP A 172 5.50 11.02 11.97
N LEU A 173 5.25 10.22 10.92
CA LEU A 173 5.52 8.78 10.91
C LEU A 173 6.76 8.47 10.11
N ARG A 174 7.45 7.42 10.49
CA ARG A 174 8.38 6.70 9.61
C ARG A 174 7.61 5.86 8.61
N ILE A 175 8.22 5.56 7.47
CA ILE A 175 7.62 4.74 6.42
C ILE A 175 7.20 3.36 6.97
N TRP A 176 8.04 2.74 7.81
CA TRP A 176 7.72 1.44 8.40
C TRP A 176 6.57 1.51 9.42
N GLU A 177 6.42 2.63 10.14
CA GLU A 177 5.33 2.82 11.10
C GLU A 177 3.99 2.93 10.35
N ALA A 178 3.95 3.68 9.25
CA ALA A 178 2.78 3.78 8.39
C ALA A 178 2.43 2.43 7.74
N GLY A 179 3.43 1.70 7.23
CA GLY A 179 3.25 0.35 6.69
C GLY A 179 2.72 -0.63 7.74
N ARG A 180 3.21 -0.56 8.98
CA ARG A 180 2.70 -1.35 10.12
C ARG A 180 1.29 -0.95 10.51
N ALA A 181 0.96 0.34 10.52
CA ALA A 181 -0.36 0.86 10.89
C ALA A 181 -1.44 0.38 9.91
N THR A 182 -1.20 0.54 8.60
CA THR A 182 -2.17 0.13 7.58
C THR A 182 -2.36 -1.39 7.52
N THR A 183 -1.35 -2.19 7.88
CA THR A 183 -1.43 -3.67 7.85
C THR A 183 -1.73 -4.32 9.21
N ALA A 184 -1.99 -3.54 10.26
CA ALA A 184 -2.31 -4.05 11.59
C ALA A 184 -3.74 -4.62 11.66
N THR A 185 -4.02 -5.65 10.86
CA THR A 185 -5.33 -6.28 10.76
C THR A 185 -5.66 -6.99 12.09
N PRO A 186 -6.81 -6.67 12.73
CA PRO A 186 -7.24 -7.35 13.94
C PRO A 186 -7.22 -8.88 13.77
N THR A 187 -6.82 -9.60 14.81
CA THR A 187 -6.60 -11.06 14.84
C THR A 187 -5.37 -11.57 14.06
N ILE A 188 -4.85 -10.83 13.09
CA ILE A 188 -3.66 -11.23 12.32
C ILE A 188 -2.40 -10.61 12.93
N PHE A 189 -2.42 -9.32 13.23
CA PHE A 189 -1.31 -8.57 13.82
C PHE A 189 -1.76 -7.74 15.02
N LYS A 190 -0.84 -7.51 15.96
CA LYS A 190 -1.04 -6.52 17.02
C LYS A 190 -1.12 -5.11 16.45
N ALA A 191 -1.93 -4.26 17.08
CA ALA A 191 -1.95 -2.83 16.84
C ALA A 191 -0.56 -2.21 17.03
N ILE A 192 -0.28 -1.12 16.33
CA ILE A 192 0.95 -0.33 16.51
C ILE A 192 0.64 0.86 17.41
N MET A 193 1.54 1.15 18.35
CA MET A 193 1.49 2.38 19.15
C MET A 193 2.44 3.38 18.52
N VAL A 194 1.93 4.55 18.15
CA VAL A 194 2.72 5.66 17.62
C VAL A 194 2.67 6.80 18.61
N VAL A 195 3.84 7.35 18.94
CA VAL A 195 3.95 8.53 19.79
C VAL A 195 3.86 9.77 18.91
N GLY A 196 2.80 10.56 19.09
CA GLY A 196 2.62 11.84 18.41
C GLY A 196 3.24 13.01 19.17
N LEU A 197 2.99 14.20 18.65
CA LEU A 197 3.48 15.45 19.24
C LEU A 197 3.00 15.60 20.70
N GLY A 198 3.91 16.03 21.59
CA GLY A 198 3.62 16.17 23.02
C GLY A 198 3.63 14.85 23.80
N GLY A 199 4.12 13.75 23.22
CA GLY A 199 4.24 12.45 23.89
C GLY A 199 2.94 11.64 23.96
N ILE A 200 1.86 12.14 23.34
CA ILE A 200 0.57 11.45 23.33
C ILE A 200 0.63 10.28 22.36
N SER A 201 0.40 9.08 22.89
CA SER A 201 0.45 7.84 22.10
C SER A 201 -0.93 7.50 21.53
N SER A 202 -0.99 7.18 20.24
CA SER A 202 -2.20 6.69 19.57
C SER A 202 -1.99 5.26 19.10
N SER A 203 -3.01 4.42 19.29
CA SER A 203 -3.02 3.05 18.78
C SER A 203 -3.64 3.01 17.39
N TYR A 204 -2.97 2.35 16.46
CA TYR A 204 -3.41 2.19 15.08
C TYR A 204 -3.67 0.74 14.70
N ILE A 205 -4.74 0.54 13.95
CA ILE A 205 -5.15 -0.73 13.33
C ILE A 205 -5.42 -0.52 11.83
N ASP A 206 -5.46 -1.62 11.10
CA ASP A 206 -5.84 -1.64 9.68
C ASP A 206 -7.27 -1.08 9.46
N ALA A 207 -7.45 -0.35 8.37
CA ALA A 207 -8.74 0.20 7.94
C ALA A 207 -9.64 -0.83 7.22
N GLY A 208 -9.16 -2.06 7.00
CA GLY A 208 -9.83 -3.11 6.24
C GLY A 208 -11.27 -3.43 6.67
N LEU A 209 -11.65 -3.19 7.93
CA LEU A 209 -13.06 -3.18 8.34
C LEU A 209 -13.75 -1.91 7.81
N GLY A 210 -14.44 -2.05 6.68
CA GLY A 210 -15.26 -1.00 6.06
C GLY A 210 -14.55 -0.16 5.00
N HIS A 211 -13.21 -0.14 4.96
CA HIS A 211 -12.43 0.67 4.01
C HIS A 211 -11.33 -0.14 3.31
N ASN A 212 -11.61 -1.42 3.04
CA ASN A 212 -10.66 -2.28 2.34
C ASN A 212 -10.39 -1.79 0.91
N ASN A 213 -11.38 -1.18 0.24
CA ASN A 213 -11.20 -0.48 -1.04
C ASN A 213 -11.19 1.04 -0.76
N PRO A 214 -10.04 1.72 -0.89
CA PRO A 214 -9.91 3.13 -0.54
C PRO A 214 -10.38 4.08 -1.66
N SER A 215 -11.20 3.64 -2.62
CA SER A 215 -11.58 4.49 -3.77
C SER A 215 -12.34 5.75 -3.36
N LYS A 216 -13.20 5.63 -2.34
CA LYS A 216 -13.91 6.79 -1.80
C LYS A 216 -12.92 7.77 -1.19
N GLU A 217 -11.99 7.26 -0.40
CA GLU A 217 -10.94 8.01 0.28
C GLU A 217 -10.03 8.69 -0.74
N VAL A 218 -9.61 8.00 -1.81
CA VAL A 218 -8.77 8.57 -2.89
C VAL A 218 -9.46 9.73 -3.57
N ARG A 219 -10.74 9.59 -3.92
CA ARG A 219 -11.51 10.66 -4.55
C ARG A 219 -11.68 11.86 -3.61
N ASP A 220 -12.03 11.60 -2.35
CA ASP A 220 -12.29 12.65 -1.37
C ASP A 220 -10.98 13.38 -0.99
N GLU A 221 -9.86 12.66 -0.94
CA GLU A 221 -8.51 13.20 -0.73
C GLU A 221 -8.03 14.03 -1.93
N ALA A 222 -8.26 13.57 -3.17
CA ALA A 222 -7.92 14.34 -4.38
C ALA A 222 -8.61 15.71 -4.42
N LYS A 223 -9.88 15.78 -3.96
CA LYS A 223 -10.60 17.04 -3.81
C LYS A 223 -9.95 17.98 -2.81
N GLN A 224 -9.44 17.44 -1.70
CA GLN A 224 -8.75 18.24 -0.68
C GLN A 224 -7.37 18.71 -1.16
N LEU A 225 -6.60 17.84 -1.82
CA LEU A 225 -5.24 18.14 -2.25
C LEU A 225 -5.20 19.05 -3.48
N PHE A 226 -5.97 18.73 -4.52
CA PHE A 226 -5.92 19.42 -5.81
C PHE A 226 -7.06 20.44 -6.00
N GLY A 227 -8.09 20.39 -5.15
CA GLY A 227 -9.25 21.28 -5.18
C GLY A 227 -10.50 20.62 -5.78
N ASN A 228 -11.69 21.05 -5.32
CA ASN A 228 -12.98 20.46 -5.68
C ASN A 228 -13.31 20.47 -7.18
N GLY A 229 -12.76 21.42 -7.94
CA GLY A 229 -12.99 21.58 -9.38
C GLY A 229 -11.94 20.92 -10.28
N CYS A 230 -10.96 20.22 -9.70
CA CYS A 230 -9.88 19.59 -10.46
C CYS A 230 -10.44 18.41 -11.30
N PRO A 231 -10.26 18.41 -12.64
CA PRO A 231 -10.75 17.34 -13.48
C PRO A 231 -9.97 16.05 -13.23
N VAL A 232 -10.65 14.91 -13.30
CA VAL A 232 -10.01 13.59 -13.20
C VAL A 232 -9.78 13.07 -14.62
N GLY A 233 -8.51 12.84 -14.97
CA GLY A 233 -8.14 12.24 -16.24
C GLY A 233 -8.42 10.74 -16.24
N VAL A 234 -7.86 10.04 -15.24
CA VAL A 234 -8.07 8.60 -15.02
C VAL A 234 -8.27 8.34 -13.53
N PHE A 235 -9.22 7.47 -13.21
CA PHE A 235 -9.31 6.87 -11.88
C PHE A 235 -9.27 5.35 -12.01
N LEU A 236 -8.15 4.75 -11.60
CA LEU A 236 -7.92 3.31 -11.60
C LEU A 236 -8.05 2.76 -10.17
N SER A 237 -8.99 1.83 -9.95
CA SER A 237 -9.08 1.04 -8.72
C SER A 237 -8.76 -0.41 -9.00
N ILE A 238 -7.80 -0.99 -8.27
CA ILE A 238 -7.38 -2.37 -8.46
C ILE A 238 -7.65 -3.19 -7.19
N GLY A 239 -8.58 -4.13 -7.30
CA GLY A 239 -8.93 -5.06 -6.22
C GLY A 239 -7.91 -6.19 -6.04
N THR A 240 -8.01 -6.90 -4.92
CA THR A 240 -7.20 -8.09 -4.60
C THR A 240 -7.90 -9.41 -4.93
N GLY A 241 -8.89 -9.36 -5.83
CA GLY A 241 -9.70 -10.50 -6.24
C GLY A 241 -10.92 -10.74 -5.34
N HIS A 242 -11.95 -11.39 -5.91
CA HIS A 242 -13.11 -11.85 -5.18
C HIS A 242 -13.17 -13.38 -5.32
N PRO A 243 -13.32 -14.15 -4.23
CA PRO A 243 -13.31 -15.62 -4.31
C PRO A 243 -14.51 -16.19 -5.09
N GLY A 244 -15.52 -15.37 -5.39
CA GLY A 244 -16.77 -15.77 -6.04
C GLY A 244 -17.86 -16.16 -5.03
N PRO A 245 -19.13 -16.28 -5.47
CA PRO A 245 -20.25 -16.65 -4.60
C PRO A 245 -20.10 -18.07 -3.99
N ASN A 246 -19.43 -18.97 -4.71
CA ASN A 246 -19.01 -20.28 -4.22
C ASN A 246 -17.51 -20.27 -3.94
N GLY A 247 -17.07 -19.32 -3.11
CA GLY A 247 -15.66 -19.06 -2.83
C GLY A 247 -14.85 -20.35 -2.86
N PHE A 248 -13.92 -20.48 -3.81
CA PHE A 248 -13.07 -21.66 -4.00
C PHE A 248 -12.77 -22.26 -2.62
N GLN A 249 -13.44 -23.37 -2.27
CA GLN A 249 -13.19 -24.02 -1.01
C GLN A 249 -11.78 -24.57 -1.13
N GLN A 250 -10.82 -23.94 -0.45
CA GLN A 250 -9.53 -24.60 -0.25
C GLN A 250 -9.81 -25.98 0.33
N PRO A 251 -9.30 -27.05 -0.28
CA PRO A 251 -9.57 -28.39 0.20
C PRO A 251 -8.99 -28.55 1.60
N ARG A 252 -9.83 -29.04 2.53
CA ARG A 252 -9.56 -29.09 3.98
C ARG A 252 -8.82 -30.37 4.40
N GLY A 253 -8.00 -30.98 3.54
CA GLY A 253 -7.38 -32.27 3.85
C GLY A 253 -6.43 -32.84 2.80
N MET A 254 -6.39 -34.17 2.69
CA MET A 254 -5.39 -34.99 1.98
C MET A 254 -5.25 -34.73 0.46
N GLU A 255 -6.05 -33.84 -0.12
CA GLU A 255 -5.95 -33.43 -1.53
C GLU A 255 -4.68 -32.61 -1.86
N LYS A 256 -3.93 -32.14 -0.85
CA LYS A 256 -2.59 -31.54 -1.06
C LYS A 256 -1.56 -32.50 -1.66
N ILE A 257 -1.79 -33.81 -1.59
CA ILE A 257 -0.80 -34.81 -2.05
C ILE A 257 -0.81 -34.94 -3.58
N LEU A 258 -1.88 -34.51 -4.27
CA LEU A 258 -2.01 -34.74 -5.72
C LEU A 258 -1.33 -33.70 -6.62
N ILE A 259 -0.94 -32.53 -6.10
CA ILE A 259 -0.35 -31.45 -6.93
C ILE A 259 1.20 -31.51 -6.96
N ILE A 260 1.84 -32.33 -6.13
CA ILE A 260 3.30 -32.46 -6.09
C ILE A 260 3.84 -33.53 -7.07
N ALA A 261 2.98 -34.29 -7.75
CA ALA A 261 3.39 -35.38 -8.65
C ALA A 261 3.55 -34.99 -10.14
N PHE A 262 3.81 -33.72 -10.47
CA PHE A 262 4.22 -33.31 -11.81
C PHE A 262 5.39 -32.32 -11.75
N GLN A 263 6.56 -32.80 -11.30
CA GLN A 263 7.87 -32.30 -11.72
C GLN A 263 9.02 -33.17 -11.16
N GLU A 264 8.96 -34.48 -11.41
CA GLU A 264 10.17 -35.30 -11.45
C GLU A 264 10.11 -36.19 -12.68
N HIS A 265 10.77 -35.73 -13.75
CA HIS A 265 11.45 -36.50 -14.81
C HIS A 265 12.18 -35.46 -15.67
N THR A 266 13.41 -35.12 -15.27
CA THR A 266 14.69 -35.67 -15.79
C THR A 266 15.00 -35.19 -17.21
N SER A 267 16.02 -34.33 -17.26
CA SER A 267 16.91 -34.14 -18.41
C SER A 267 17.37 -35.48 -18.99
N ASP A 268 17.38 -35.57 -20.30
CA ASP A 268 18.55 -35.96 -21.12
C ASP A 268 18.44 -35.24 -22.47
#